data_AF-A0A811STK2-F1
#
_entry.id   AF-A0A811STK2-F1
#
_cell.length_a   1.000
_cell.length_b   1.000
_cell.length_c   1.000
_cell.angle_alpha   90.00
_cell.angle_beta   90.00
_cell.angle_gamma   90.00
#
_symmetry.space_group_name_H-M   'P 1'
#
loop_
_entity.id
_entity.type
_entity.pdbx_description
1 polymer ?
#
loop_
_entity_poly.entity_id
_entity_poly.type
_entity_poly.pdbx_seq_one_letter_code
_entity_poly.pdbx_strand_id
1 'polypeptide(L)' 'MWTIWKARNDVVFNKKTVASPVAIVYKTLMLVKTWRPLLKPKLKPLVDDMISLVSASAAAM' A
#
# COMPACT_ATOMS: atom_id res chain seq x y z
N MET A 1 6.59 11.01 9.66
CA MET A 1 5.58 11.26 8.60
C MET A 1 6.17 12.14 7.47
N TRP A 2 7.25 11.69 6.82
CA TRP A 2 7.83 12.42 5.67
C TRP A 2 7.18 12.01 4.33
N THR A 3 6.83 10.73 4.21
CA THR A 3 6.25 10.14 3.00
C THR A 3 4.85 10.66 2.69
N ILE A 4 4.02 10.85 3.72
CA ILE A 4 2.68 11.44 3.58
C ILE A 4 2.76 12.91 3.12
N TRP A 5 3.66 13.68 3.73
CA TRP A 5 3.91 15.07 3.33
C TRP A 5 4.40 15.16 1.88
N LYS A 6 5.35 14.30 1.49
CA LYS A 6 5.87 14.24 0.12
C LYS A 6 4.79 13.83 -0.89
N ALA A 7 3.98 12.81 -0.58
CA ALA A 7 2.89 12.37 -1.45
C ALA A 7 1.84 13.47 -1.67
N ARG A 8 1.47 14.21 -0.61
CA ARG A 8 0.58 15.39 -0.73
C ARG A 8 1.20 16.45 -1.65
N ASN A 9 2.47 16.78 -1.46
CA ASN A 9 3.14 17.79 -2.27
C ASN A 9 3.29 17.37 -3.72
N ASP A 10 3.54 16.09 -4.00
CA ASP A 10 3.62 15.57 -5.36
C ASP A 10 2.28 15.74 -6.11
N VAL A 11 1.15 15.56 -5.42
CA VAL A 11 -0.19 15.80 -5.99
C VAL A 11 -0.47 17.30 -6.19
N VAL A 12 -0.22 18.11 -5.15
CA VAL A 12 -0.60 19.55 -5.13
C VAL A 12 0.32 20.41 -5.98
N PHE A 13 1.63 20.18 -5.92
CA PHE A 13 2.64 21.06 -6.53
C PHE A 13 3.26 20.47 -7.81
N ASN A 14 3.41 19.14 -7.89
CA ASN A 14 4.09 18.50 -9.02
C ASN A 14 3.14 17.88 -10.05
N LYS A 15 1.80 18.04 -9.86
CA LYS A 15 0.75 17.43 -10.69
C LYS A 15 0.94 15.93 -10.92
N LYS A 16 1.65 15.24 -10.02
CA LYS A 16 1.80 13.79 -10.05
C LYS A 16 0.54 13.19 -9.48
N THR A 17 -0.50 13.12 -10.30
CA THR A 17 -1.72 12.43 -9.96
C THR A 17 -1.51 10.94 -10.16
N VAL A 18 -1.92 10.13 -9.18
CA VAL A 18 -1.98 8.69 -9.38
C VAL A 18 -3.07 8.44 -10.42
N ALA A 19 -2.70 7.80 -11.53
CA ALA A 19 -3.59 7.62 -12.69
C ALA A 19 -4.85 6.78 -12.38
N SER A 20 -4.80 5.94 -11.33
CA SER A 20 -5.93 5.13 -10.89
C SER A 20 -5.90 4.91 -9.36
N PRO A 21 -7.04 4.97 -8.65
CA PRO A 21 -7.13 4.59 -7.25
C PRO A 21 -6.59 3.17 -6.96
N VAL A 22 -6.75 2.26 -7.92
CA VAL A 22 -6.23 0.88 -7.83
C VAL A 22 -4.70 0.87 -7.70
N ALA A 23 -4.00 1.81 -8.33
CA ALA A 23 -2.56 1.94 -8.19
C ALA A 23 -2.13 2.37 -6.77
N ILE A 24 -3.00 3.05 -6.01
CA ILE A 24 -2.76 3.37 -4.59
C ILE A 24 -2.87 2.09 -3.74
N VAL A 25 -3.87 1.25 -4.03
CA VAL A 25 -4.06 -0.04 -3.35
C VAL A 25 -2.83 -0.93 -3.55
N TYR A 26 -2.36 -1.07 -4.80
CA TYR A 26 -1.16 -1.87 -5.08
C TYR A 26 0.12 -1.31 -4.46
N LYS A 27 0.30 0.02 -4.44
CA LYS A 27 1.44 0.65 -3.74
C LYS A 27 1.40 0.38 -2.23
N THR A 28 0.20 0.37 -1.64
CA THR A 28 0.00 0.07 -0.23
C THR A 28 0.29 -1.41 0.06
N LEU A 29 -0.20 -2.33 -0.77
CA LEU A 29 0.10 -3.75 -0.68
C LEU A 29 1.61 -4.03 -0.78
N MET A 30 2.29 -3.38 -1.74
CA MET A 30 3.75 -3.48 -1.88
C MET A 30 4.47 -3.02 -0.61
N LEU A 31 4.06 -1.89 -0.04
CA LEU A 31 4.61 -1.41 1.23
C LEU A 31 4.45 -2.48 2.31
N VAL A 32 3.24 -2.96 2.57
CA VAL A 32 3.00 -3.97 3.61
C VAL A 32 3.84 -5.23 3.39
N LYS A 33 3.96 -5.71 2.14
CA LYS A 33 4.84 -6.84 1.78
C LYS A 33 6.31 -6.57 2.10
N THR A 34 6.83 -5.38 1.82
CA THR A 34 8.21 -4.98 2.12
C THR A 34 8.51 -4.97 3.62
N TRP A 35 7.55 -4.52 4.45
CA TRP A 35 7.72 -4.44 5.91
C TRP A 35 7.37 -5.75 6.64
N ARG A 36 6.70 -6.69 5.98
CA ARG A 36 6.31 -8.01 6.53
C ARG A 36 7.46 -8.75 7.24
N PRO A 37 8.71 -8.81 6.74
CA PRO A 37 9.80 -9.53 7.39
C PRO A 37 10.10 -9.04 8.81
N LEU A 38 9.86 -7.75 9.08
CA LEU A 38 10.12 -7.08 10.36
C LEU A 38 9.03 -7.34 11.41
N LEU A 39 7.91 -7.96 11.02
CA LEU A 39 6.82 -8.27 11.95
C LEU A 39 7.20 -9.39 12.93
N LYS A 40 6.65 -9.31 14.14
CA LYS A 40 6.69 -10.41 15.11
C LYS A 40 6.08 -11.66 14.46
N PRO A 41 6.68 -12.86 14.64
CA PRO A 41 6.22 -14.09 13.98
C PRO A 41 4.72 -14.36 14.12
N LYS A 42 4.17 -14.13 15.32
CA LYS A 42 2.74 -14.31 15.63
C LYS A 42 1.78 -13.42 14.83
N LEU A 43 2.26 -12.30 14.26
CA LEU A 43 1.44 -11.36 13.48
C LEU A 43 1.55 -11.61 11.97
N LYS A 44 2.51 -12.41 11.51
CA LYS A 44 2.71 -12.68 10.08
C LYS A 44 1.49 -13.35 9.43
N PRO A 45 0.85 -14.36 10.04
CA PRO A 45 -0.32 -15.01 9.44
C PRO A 45 -1.49 -14.03 9.19
N LEU A 46 -1.80 -13.18 10.19
CA LEU A 46 -2.85 -12.17 10.07
C LEU A 46 -2.58 -11.20 8.90
N VAL A 47 -1.34 -10.76 8.75
CA VAL A 47 -0.97 -9.84 7.67
C VAL A 47 -1.00 -10.53 6.31
N ASP A 48 -0.65 -11.82 6.25
CA ASP A 48 -0.75 -12.61 5.01
C ASP A 48 -2.21 -12.76 4.54
N ASP A 49 -3.12 -13.05 5.47
CA ASP A 49 -4.55 -13.13 5.18
C ASP A 49 -5.11 -11.78 4.69
N MET A 50 -4.72 -10.69 5.34
CA MET A 50 -5.10 -9.33 4.93
C MET A 50 -4.55 -8.96 3.55
N ILE A 51 -3.27 -9.27 3.27
CA ILE A 51 -2.66 -9.05 1.96
C ILE A 51 -3.43 -9.84 0.89
N SER A 52 -3.78 -11.09 1.16
CA SER A 52 -4.53 -11.95 0.24
C SER A 52 -5.91 -11.37 -0.07
N LEU A 53 -6.68 -11.03 0.97
CA LEU A 53 -8.04 -10.49 0.83
C LEU A 53 -8.07 -9.18 0.04
N VAL A 54 -7.15 -8.26 0.36
CA VAL A 54 -7.08 -6.96 -0.32
C VAL A 54 -6.55 -7.12 -1.75
N SER A 55 -5.64 -8.07 -2.00
CA SER A 55 -5.16 -8.36 -3.36
C SER A 55 -6.28 -8.92 -4.24
N ALA A 56 -7.09 -9.85 -3.73
CA ALA A 56 -8.23 -10.40 -4.46
C ALA A 56 -9.27 -9.33 -4.79
N SER A 57 -9.57 -8.46 -3.82
CA SER A 57 -10.48 -7.33 -4.03
C SER A 57 -9.94 -6.33 -5.06
N ALA A 58 -8.63 -6.06 -5.05
CA ALA A 58 -7.97 -5.18 -6.01
C ALA A 58 -7.93 -5.74 -7.44
N ALA A 59 -7.92 -7.06 -7.59
CA ALA A 59 -7.97 -7.73 -8.89
C ALA A 59 -9.37 -7.74 -9.51
N ALA A 60 -10.41 -7.52 -8.70
CA ALA A 60 -11.81 -7.49 -9.14
C ALA A 60 -12.34 -6.06 -9.43
N MET A 61 -11.50 -5.03 -9.30
CA MET A 61 -11.80 -3.61 -9.62
C MET A 61 -11.22 -3.21 -10.97
#